data_AF-A0A2E2B4W6-F1
#
_entry.id   AF-A0A2E2B4W6-F1
#
_cell.length_a   1.000
_cell.length_b   1.000
_cell.length_c   1.000
_cell.angle_alpha   90.00
_cell.angle_beta   90.00
_cell.angle_gamma   90.00
#
_symmetry.space_group_name_H-M   'P 1'
#
loop_
_entity.id
_entity.type
_entity.pdbx_description
1 polymer ?
#
loop_
_entity_poly.entity_id
_entity_poly.type
_entity_poly.pdbx_seq_one_letter_code
_entity_poly.pdbx_strand_id
1 'polypeptide(L)'
;MFELQRHADNPVLVPHQDHPWENLAVCNPAVWYEDGKFLMLYRAAGDDAAHRIHLGLATSNDGVHFTRVSTEPVFSPVPGNFDGGCVEDPRIVKFGDWFYVTYAYRPLPPGRYWLNEQSLAFMPKEPAEAPVFYRQNMTQSGLLMSKDLKSFQRLGRITAAKDDNRDVILFPEKINDQFVMLHRSKRLVGEEYGCAHPAIWIAFSDDLLTWDDGVLLLKNTFDWERKVGGATPPIRTEAGWLMLYHAVDDAGVYRTGVCLLDLQNPTQVLSRLPEPILVPQEAFERDGLYGQCVFPTGNVVVGDTLYVYYGAADKCIGLATCQISDLLEALKNQQ
;
A
#
# COMPACT_ATOMS: atom_id res chain seq x y z
N MET A 1 -15.78 0.09 -20.57
CA MET A 1 -15.13 -0.46 -19.36
C MET A 1 -13.63 -0.36 -19.59
N PHE A 2 -12.89 0.25 -18.68
CA PHE A 2 -11.44 0.41 -18.78
C PHE A 2 -10.76 -0.67 -17.93
N GLU A 3 -9.76 -1.36 -18.46
CA GLU A 3 -9.07 -2.44 -17.76
C GLU A 3 -7.55 -2.37 -18.02
N LEU A 4 -6.78 -2.54 -16.95
CA LEU A 4 -5.32 -2.63 -17.05
C LEU A 4 -4.91 -3.92 -17.76
N GLN A 5 -3.91 -3.83 -18.63
CA GLN A 5 -3.38 -4.95 -19.38
C GLN A 5 -2.26 -5.62 -18.58
N ARG A 6 -2.43 -6.90 -18.22
CA ARG A 6 -1.39 -7.67 -17.54
C ARG A 6 -0.17 -7.86 -18.44
N HIS A 7 1.01 -7.76 -17.85
CA HIS A 7 2.24 -8.09 -18.55
C HIS A 7 2.31 -9.61 -18.82
N ALA A 8 2.83 -10.00 -19.98
CA ALA A 8 2.93 -11.40 -20.40
C ALA A 8 3.86 -12.23 -19.50
N ASP A 9 4.91 -11.61 -18.97
CA ASP A 9 5.91 -12.25 -18.10
C ASP A 9 5.50 -12.28 -16.61
N ASN A 10 4.23 -12.04 -16.30
CA ASN A 10 3.75 -12.15 -14.92
C ASN A 10 3.87 -13.59 -14.38
N PRO A 11 4.18 -13.76 -13.07
CA PRO A 11 4.51 -12.71 -12.09
C PRO A 11 5.94 -12.17 -12.25
N VAL A 12 6.12 -10.85 -12.10
CA VAL A 12 7.43 -10.17 -12.25
C VAL A 12 8.38 -10.36 -11.06
N LEU A 13 7.87 -10.78 -9.91
CA LEU A 13 8.70 -11.23 -8.78
C LEU A 13 7.99 -12.34 -8.01
N VAL A 14 8.73 -13.42 -7.72
CA VAL A 14 8.25 -14.60 -6.98
C VAL A 14 9.15 -14.92 -5.79
N PRO A 15 8.66 -15.65 -4.77
CA PRO A 15 9.46 -16.07 -3.61
C PRO A 15 10.72 -16.82 -4.03
N HIS A 16 11.85 -16.53 -3.37
CA HIS A 16 13.12 -17.19 -3.65
C HIS A 16 13.36 -18.33 -2.66
N GLN A 17 13.39 -19.57 -3.14
CA GLN A 17 13.45 -20.75 -2.27
C GLN A 17 14.71 -20.80 -1.40
N ASP A 18 15.84 -20.32 -1.92
CA ASP A 18 17.12 -20.32 -1.19
C ASP A 18 17.26 -19.17 -0.18
N HIS A 19 16.29 -18.25 -0.09
CA HIS A 19 16.32 -17.11 0.83
C HIS A 19 15.26 -17.29 1.94
N PRO A 20 15.61 -17.80 3.13
CA PRO A 20 14.63 -18.19 4.15
C PRO A 20 13.67 -17.09 4.62
N TRP A 21 14.04 -15.82 4.49
CA TRP A 21 13.23 -14.66 4.91
C TRP A 21 12.18 -14.23 3.87
N GLU A 22 12.23 -14.77 2.64
CA GLU A 22 11.32 -14.43 1.55
C GLU A 22 10.85 -15.66 0.73
N ASN A 23 11.08 -16.87 1.24
CA ASN A 23 10.78 -18.11 0.53
C ASN A 23 9.29 -18.50 0.49
N LEU A 24 8.45 -17.80 1.27
CA LEU A 24 7.01 -18.05 1.32
C LEU A 24 6.22 -17.04 0.49
N ALA A 25 6.51 -15.74 0.64
CA ALA A 25 5.77 -14.66 -0.01
C ALA A 25 6.67 -13.47 -0.35
N VAL A 26 6.46 -12.90 -1.55
CA VAL A 26 6.92 -11.55 -1.93
C VAL A 26 5.73 -10.82 -2.55
N CYS A 27 5.33 -9.68 -2.02
CA CYS A 27 4.13 -8.98 -2.49
C CYS A 27 4.21 -7.48 -2.19
N ASN A 28 3.11 -6.78 -2.50
CA ASN A 28 2.81 -5.40 -2.12
C ASN A 28 4.01 -4.43 -2.21
N PRO A 29 4.61 -4.27 -3.41
CA PRO A 29 5.78 -3.42 -3.59
C PRO A 29 5.45 -1.94 -3.69
N ALA A 30 6.32 -1.10 -3.14
CA ALA A 30 6.49 0.25 -3.64
C ALA A 30 7.49 0.26 -4.80
N VAL A 31 7.23 1.07 -5.84
CA VAL A 31 8.13 1.22 -6.98
C VAL A 31 8.40 2.69 -7.25
N TRP A 32 9.66 3.00 -7.56
CA TRP A 32 10.12 4.31 -8.01
C TRP A 32 10.88 4.17 -9.33
N TYR A 33 10.78 5.16 -10.21
CA TYR A 33 11.50 5.21 -11.47
C TYR A 33 12.22 6.54 -11.60
N GLU A 34 13.52 6.50 -11.83
CA GLU A 34 14.37 7.67 -12.03
C GLU A 34 15.61 7.25 -12.84
N ASP A 35 16.08 8.13 -13.73
CA ASP A 35 17.29 7.92 -14.54
C ASP A 35 17.37 6.57 -15.28
N GLY A 36 16.23 6.12 -15.84
CA GLY A 36 16.16 4.88 -16.61
C GLY A 36 16.14 3.60 -15.76
N LYS A 37 15.96 3.72 -14.44
CA LYS A 37 16.03 2.59 -13.51
C LYS A 37 14.80 2.52 -12.62
N PHE A 38 14.24 1.32 -12.51
CA PHE A 38 13.19 0.99 -11.57
C PHE A 38 13.82 0.48 -10.26
N LEU A 39 13.34 1.00 -9.14
CA LEU A 39 13.63 0.54 -7.78
C LEU A 39 12.34 -0.03 -7.20
N MET A 40 12.36 -1.28 -6.75
CA MET A 40 11.21 -1.96 -6.14
C MET A 40 11.54 -2.32 -4.70
N LEU A 41 10.89 -1.67 -3.75
CA LEU A 41 10.93 -2.03 -2.33
C LEU A 41 9.72 -2.92 -2.04
N TYR A 42 9.95 -4.21 -1.89
CA TYR A 42 8.88 -5.21 -1.78
C TYR A 42 8.74 -5.76 -0.38
N ARG A 43 7.50 -6.06 0.02
CA ARG A 43 7.21 -6.84 1.22
C ARG A 43 7.60 -8.30 0.98
N ALA A 44 8.21 -8.94 1.97
CA ALA A 44 8.52 -10.36 1.91
C ALA A 44 8.38 -11.04 3.27
N ALA A 45 8.10 -12.35 3.24
CA ALA A 45 8.06 -13.18 4.43
C ALA A 45 8.53 -14.61 4.15
N GLY A 46 9.14 -15.22 5.17
CA GLY A 46 9.55 -16.60 5.16
C GLY A 46 8.45 -17.55 5.65
N ASP A 47 8.70 -18.85 5.50
CA ASP A 47 7.83 -19.91 6.01
C ASP A 47 8.03 -20.14 7.52
N ASP A 48 7.79 -19.11 8.32
CA ASP A 48 7.89 -19.16 9.79
C ASP A 48 6.49 -19.00 10.45
N ALA A 49 6.35 -19.45 11.70
CA ALA A 49 5.06 -19.42 12.39
C ALA A 49 4.63 -18.00 12.79
N ALA A 50 5.59 -17.12 13.08
CA ALA A 50 5.34 -15.73 13.42
C ALA A 50 4.97 -14.90 12.19
N HIS A 51 5.30 -15.39 10.99
CA HIS A 51 5.12 -14.70 9.72
C HIS A 51 5.74 -13.31 9.80
N ARG A 52 7.04 -13.25 10.09
CA ARG A 52 7.74 -11.96 10.17
C ARG A 52 7.85 -11.40 8.76
N ILE A 53 7.42 -10.15 8.63
CA ILE A 53 7.41 -9.46 7.35
C ILE A 53 8.53 -8.44 7.33
N HIS A 54 9.31 -8.49 6.26
CA HIS A 54 10.49 -7.68 5.99
C HIS A 54 10.32 -6.91 4.68
N LEU A 55 11.22 -5.97 4.41
CA LEU A 55 11.33 -5.32 3.11
C LEU A 55 12.62 -5.74 2.39
N GLY A 56 12.47 -6.16 1.14
CA GLY A 56 13.56 -6.40 0.20
C GLY A 56 13.64 -5.30 -0.85
N LEU A 57 14.80 -5.16 -1.49
CA LEU A 57 15.01 -4.22 -2.60
C LEU A 57 15.41 -4.99 -3.86
N ALA A 58 14.78 -4.66 -4.98
CA ALA A 58 15.14 -5.15 -6.31
C ALA A 58 15.21 -3.98 -7.30
N THR A 59 15.94 -4.19 -8.40
CA THR A 59 16.06 -3.18 -9.46
C THR A 59 15.86 -3.77 -10.84
N SER A 60 15.35 -2.97 -11.76
CA SER A 60 15.16 -3.32 -13.16
C SER A 60 15.49 -2.13 -14.07
N ASN A 61 15.89 -2.39 -15.31
CA ASN A 61 16.05 -1.38 -16.36
C ASN A 61 14.85 -1.33 -17.32
N ASP A 62 13.98 -2.34 -17.31
CA ASP A 62 12.83 -2.46 -18.22
C ASP A 62 11.47 -2.44 -17.49
N GLY A 63 11.48 -2.48 -16.15
CA GLY A 63 10.28 -2.53 -15.32
C GLY A 63 9.63 -3.91 -15.25
N VAL A 64 10.25 -4.95 -15.83
CA VAL A 64 9.69 -6.30 -15.89
C VAL A 64 10.62 -7.30 -15.21
N HIS A 65 11.90 -7.29 -15.57
CA HIS A 65 12.88 -8.24 -15.07
C HIS A 65 13.66 -7.65 -13.88
N PHE A 66 13.26 -8.03 -12.67
CA PHE A 66 13.86 -7.51 -11.44
C PHE A 66 15.00 -8.38 -10.91
N THR A 67 16.11 -7.74 -10.56
CA THR A 67 17.23 -8.35 -9.85
C THR A 67 17.26 -7.88 -8.40
N ARG A 68 17.27 -8.80 -7.45
CA ARG A 68 17.42 -8.51 -6.01
C ARG A 68 18.76 -7.83 -5.75
N VAL A 69 18.75 -6.78 -4.94
CA VAL A 69 19.96 -6.03 -4.58
C VAL A 69 20.79 -6.74 -3.52
N SER A 70 20.16 -7.61 -2.72
CA SER A 70 20.75 -8.28 -1.57
C SER A 70 20.10 -9.66 -1.38
N THR A 71 20.83 -10.60 -0.79
CA THR A 71 20.31 -11.90 -0.32
C THR A 71 19.68 -11.80 1.08
N GLU A 72 19.86 -10.68 1.77
CA GLU A 72 19.27 -10.33 3.06
C GLU A 72 18.27 -9.18 2.91
N PRO A 73 17.26 -9.04 3.80
CA PRO A 73 16.33 -7.93 3.76
C PRO A 73 17.05 -6.57 3.94
N VAL A 74 16.57 -5.54 3.24
CA VAL A 74 17.09 -4.16 3.42
C VAL A 74 16.47 -3.45 4.61
N PHE A 75 15.32 -3.92 5.08
CA PHE A 75 14.67 -3.41 6.28
C PHE A 75 13.88 -4.52 6.97
N SER A 76 13.99 -4.59 8.30
CA SER A 76 13.38 -5.65 9.11
C SER A 76 12.74 -5.07 10.37
N PRO A 77 11.70 -5.70 10.94
CA PRO A 77 11.16 -5.32 12.23
C PRO A 77 12.23 -5.47 13.32
N VAL A 78 12.15 -4.63 14.36
CA VAL A 78 13.09 -4.70 15.51
C VAL A 78 12.35 -5.22 16.73
N PRO A 79 12.53 -6.50 17.13
CA PRO A 79 11.84 -7.06 18.28
C PRO A 79 11.98 -6.18 19.55
N GLY A 80 10.87 -5.92 20.23
CA GLY A 80 10.81 -5.03 21.39
C GLY A 80 10.65 -3.53 21.06
N ASN A 81 10.73 -3.13 19.78
CA ASN A 81 10.37 -1.80 19.32
C ASN A 81 8.87 -1.70 18.96
N PHE A 82 8.38 -0.49 18.65
CA PHE A 82 6.99 -0.26 18.25
C PHE A 82 6.60 -1.02 16.95
N ASP A 83 7.56 -1.28 16.07
CA ASP A 83 7.44 -2.03 14.82
C ASP A 83 8.06 -3.44 14.91
N GLY A 84 8.16 -4.02 16.12
CA GLY A 84 8.88 -5.27 16.36
C GLY A 84 8.21 -6.55 15.86
N GLY A 85 6.96 -6.46 15.42
CA GLY A 85 6.19 -7.56 14.86
C GLY A 85 6.42 -7.78 13.38
N CYS A 86 6.22 -6.71 12.60
CA CYS A 86 6.27 -6.72 11.14
C CYS A 86 6.44 -5.30 10.60
N VAL A 87 6.92 -5.22 9.35
CA VAL A 87 6.98 -4.00 8.54
C VAL A 87 6.41 -4.34 7.17
N GLU A 88 5.28 -3.73 6.81
CA GLU A 88 4.38 -4.21 5.75
C GLU A 88 4.08 -3.09 4.73
N ASP A 89 3.80 -3.51 3.50
CA ASP A 89 3.16 -2.74 2.44
C ASP A 89 3.73 -1.31 2.29
N PRO A 90 5.02 -1.16 1.93
CA PRO A 90 5.64 0.15 1.79
C PRO A 90 4.95 0.97 0.69
N ARG A 91 4.90 2.30 0.85
CA ARG A 91 4.67 3.26 -0.24
C ARG A 91 5.79 4.30 -0.23
N ILE A 92 6.25 4.72 -1.40
CA ILE A 92 7.41 5.59 -1.56
C ILE A 92 7.00 6.90 -2.23
N VAL A 93 7.44 8.01 -1.64
CA VAL A 93 7.55 9.31 -2.33
C VAL A 93 8.96 9.87 -2.15
N LYS A 94 9.32 10.90 -2.91
CA LYS A 94 10.63 11.54 -2.83
C LYS A 94 10.48 13.05 -2.69
N PHE A 95 11.12 13.63 -1.67
CA PHE A 95 11.24 15.09 -1.51
C PHE A 95 12.73 15.47 -1.57
N GLY A 96 13.11 16.22 -2.61
CA GLY A 96 14.52 16.46 -2.91
C GLY A 96 15.28 15.15 -3.15
N ASP A 97 16.40 14.95 -2.45
CA ASP A 97 17.22 13.74 -2.58
C ASP A 97 16.79 12.59 -1.68
N TRP A 98 15.71 12.74 -0.90
CA TRP A 98 15.32 11.79 0.13
C TRP A 98 14.03 11.07 -0.23
N PHE A 99 14.08 9.75 -0.16
CA PHE A 99 12.91 8.89 -0.14
C PHE A 99 12.26 8.93 1.24
N TYR A 100 10.93 9.03 1.22
CA TYR A 100 10.07 8.90 2.38
C TYR A 100 9.19 7.68 2.15
N VAL A 101 9.26 6.74 3.09
CA VAL A 101 8.55 5.46 2.98
C VAL A 101 7.55 5.34 4.10
N THR A 102 6.27 5.35 3.76
CA THR A 102 5.24 4.94 4.70
C THR A 102 5.13 3.43 4.70
N TYR A 103 4.94 2.84 5.87
CA TYR A 103 4.79 1.39 6.02
C TYR A 103 3.83 1.10 7.16
N ALA A 104 3.06 0.03 7.01
CA ALA A 104 2.26 -0.51 8.11
C ALA A 104 3.17 -1.34 9.03
N TYR A 105 2.88 -1.33 10.33
CA TYR A 105 3.60 -2.14 11.30
C TYR A 105 2.67 -2.63 12.41
N ARG A 106 3.16 -3.62 13.14
CA ARG A 106 2.58 -4.08 14.41
C ARG A 106 3.67 -4.25 15.47
N PRO A 107 3.33 -4.10 16.76
CA PRO A 107 4.29 -4.33 17.84
C PRO A 107 4.65 -5.81 18.01
N LEU A 108 3.72 -6.73 17.72
CA LEU A 108 3.92 -8.18 17.77
C LEU A 108 3.64 -8.82 16.39
N PRO A 109 4.26 -9.97 16.07
CA PRO A 109 4.10 -10.58 14.76
C PRO A 109 2.63 -10.85 14.40
N PRO A 110 2.25 -10.76 13.11
CA PRO A 110 0.86 -10.98 12.70
C PRO A 110 0.45 -12.46 12.77
N GLY A 111 1.41 -13.39 12.76
CA GLY A 111 1.16 -14.82 12.59
C GLY A 111 0.65 -15.15 11.19
N ARG A 112 0.47 -16.44 10.92
CA ARG A 112 -0.08 -16.94 9.65
C ARG A 112 -1.58 -16.66 9.58
N TYR A 113 -1.95 -15.44 9.21
CA TYR A 113 -3.34 -14.95 9.23
C TYR A 113 -4.30 -15.72 8.30
N TRP A 114 -3.78 -16.44 7.31
CA TRP A 114 -4.57 -17.32 6.45
C TRP A 114 -4.92 -18.67 7.10
N LEU A 115 -4.34 -18.97 8.27
CA LEU A 115 -4.66 -20.14 9.08
C LEU A 115 -5.44 -19.63 10.31
N ASN A 116 -6.77 -19.62 10.21
CA ASN A 116 -7.72 -18.99 11.15
C ASN A 116 -7.46 -19.20 12.67
N GLU A 117 -6.67 -20.21 13.08
CA GLU A 117 -6.35 -20.52 14.48
C GLU A 117 -4.97 -20.01 14.97
N GLN A 118 -4.06 -19.58 14.07
CA GLN A 118 -2.68 -19.22 14.44
C GLN A 118 -2.44 -17.71 14.71
N SER A 119 -3.36 -16.84 14.30
CA SER A 119 -3.26 -15.39 14.58
C SER A 119 -3.39 -15.06 16.07
N LEU A 120 -4.05 -15.92 16.85
CA LEU A 120 -4.22 -15.75 18.30
C LEU A 120 -2.94 -16.05 19.09
N ALA A 121 -2.00 -16.82 18.53
CA ALA A 121 -0.77 -17.20 19.22
C ALA A 121 0.16 -16.01 19.49
N PHE A 122 0.02 -14.92 18.71
CA PHE A 122 0.83 -13.71 18.83
C PHE A 122 0.06 -12.54 19.44
N MET A 123 -1.08 -12.83 20.08
CA MET A 123 -1.78 -11.82 20.86
C MET A 123 -1.04 -11.54 22.17
N PRO A 124 -0.98 -10.26 22.60
CA PRO A 124 -0.31 -9.87 23.83
C PRO A 124 -1.01 -10.48 25.06
N LYS A 125 -0.23 -10.81 26.09
CA LYS A 125 -0.68 -11.32 27.41
C LYS A 125 -0.46 -10.30 28.53
N GLU A 126 -0.17 -9.07 28.17
CA GLU A 126 0.19 -7.94 29.02
C GLU A 126 -0.99 -7.42 29.86
N PRO A 127 -0.71 -6.72 30.97
CA PRO A 127 -1.75 -6.23 31.88
C PRO A 127 -2.64 -5.16 31.24
N ALA A 128 -3.81 -4.90 31.82
CA ALA A 128 -4.84 -4.02 31.25
C ALA A 128 -4.40 -2.56 31.06
N GLU A 129 -3.42 -2.12 31.84
CA GLU A 129 -2.81 -0.79 31.82
C GLU A 129 -1.91 -0.56 30.59
N ALA A 130 -1.50 -1.63 29.89
CA ALA A 130 -0.71 -1.49 28.68
C ALA A 130 -1.49 -0.71 27.61
N PRO A 131 -0.80 0.09 26.78
CA PRO A 131 -1.45 0.86 25.71
C PRO A 131 -2.29 -0.01 24.78
N VAL A 132 -3.45 0.49 24.35
CA VAL A 132 -4.42 -0.26 23.53
C VAL A 132 -3.81 -0.78 22.22
N PHE A 133 -2.93 0.01 21.58
CA PHE A 133 -2.27 -0.39 20.34
C PHE A 133 -1.46 -1.68 20.52
N TYR A 134 -0.80 -1.79 21.67
CA TYR A 134 -0.01 -2.94 22.01
C TYR A 134 -0.93 -4.09 22.38
N ARG A 135 -1.87 -3.89 23.33
CA ARG A 135 -2.81 -4.92 23.82
C ARG A 135 -3.70 -5.57 22.75
N GLN A 136 -3.96 -4.88 21.65
CA GLN A 136 -4.76 -5.41 20.54
C GLN A 136 -3.92 -5.79 19.32
N ASN A 137 -2.59 -5.73 19.43
CA ASN A 137 -1.64 -5.92 18.32
C ASN A 137 -2.07 -5.17 17.05
N MET A 138 -2.42 -3.89 17.23
CA MET A 138 -3.01 -3.06 16.18
C MET A 138 -2.02 -2.78 15.06
N THR A 139 -2.56 -2.67 13.85
CA THR A 139 -1.82 -2.11 12.72
C THR A 139 -1.78 -0.59 12.85
N GLN A 140 -0.57 -0.03 12.77
CA GLN A 140 -0.33 1.41 12.70
C GLN A 140 0.61 1.69 11.54
N SER A 141 0.81 2.97 11.20
CA SER A 141 1.76 3.34 10.15
C SER A 141 2.90 4.17 10.69
N GLY A 142 4.09 3.89 10.17
CA GLY A 142 5.32 4.61 10.47
C GLY A 142 5.91 5.25 9.23
N LEU A 143 6.93 6.09 9.46
CA LEU A 143 7.67 6.77 8.41
C LEU A 143 9.16 6.40 8.47
N LEU A 144 9.71 6.04 7.32
CA LEU A 144 11.15 5.89 7.11
C LEU A 144 11.66 7.01 6.21
N MET A 145 12.93 7.33 6.37
CA MET A 145 13.67 8.22 5.47
C MET A 145 14.96 7.55 5.00
N SER A 146 15.27 7.67 3.70
CA SER A 146 16.42 7.03 3.07
C SER A 146 16.92 7.82 1.86
N LYS A 147 18.22 7.75 1.55
CA LYS A 147 18.75 8.25 0.26
C LYS A 147 18.83 7.18 -0.83
N ASP A 148 18.87 5.90 -0.44
CA ASP A 148 19.26 4.80 -1.32
C ASP A 148 18.34 3.59 -1.27
N LEU A 149 17.32 3.60 -0.40
CA LEU A 149 16.44 2.48 -0.08
C LEU A 149 17.16 1.21 0.42
N LYS A 150 18.41 1.36 0.89
CA LYS A 150 19.20 0.30 1.53
C LYS A 150 19.43 0.59 3.00
N SER A 151 19.58 1.87 3.34
CA SER A 151 19.78 2.35 4.70
C SER A 151 18.63 3.28 5.09
N PHE A 152 18.05 3.07 6.27
CA PHE A 152 16.82 3.75 6.68
C PHE A 152 16.96 4.36 8.07
N GLN A 153 16.41 5.56 8.21
CA GLN A 153 16.10 6.16 9.50
C GLN A 153 14.63 5.91 9.82
N ARG A 154 14.33 5.37 11.00
CA ARG A 154 12.96 5.31 11.54
C ARG A 154 12.61 6.68 12.11
N LEU A 155 11.65 7.38 11.49
CA LEU A 155 11.22 8.70 11.98
C LEU A 155 10.14 8.58 13.05
N GLY A 156 9.36 7.50 13.06
CA GLY A 156 8.38 7.20 14.09
C GLY A 156 7.01 6.89 13.53
N ARG A 157 6.01 6.95 14.40
CA ARG A 157 4.59 6.73 14.11
C ARG A 157 3.97 7.99 13.50
N ILE A 158 3.14 7.82 12.47
CA ILE A 158 2.45 8.92 11.77
C ILE A 158 0.92 8.83 11.83
N THR A 159 0.39 7.84 12.56
CA THR A 159 -1.06 7.69 12.80
C THR A 159 -1.38 7.79 14.29
N ALA A 160 -2.61 8.17 14.65
CA ALA A 160 -3.02 8.28 16.04
C ALA A 160 -2.80 6.97 16.82
N ALA A 161 -2.18 7.08 18.01
CA ALA A 161 -1.75 5.93 18.79
C ALA A 161 -2.89 4.97 19.22
N LYS A 162 -4.14 5.45 19.28
CA LYS A 162 -5.32 4.67 19.66
C LYS A 162 -6.08 4.09 18.46
N ASP A 163 -5.62 4.35 17.24
CA ASP A 163 -6.28 4.00 16.00
C ASP A 163 -5.60 2.82 15.31
N ASP A 164 -6.41 1.89 14.79
CA ASP A 164 -5.96 0.82 13.88
C ASP A 164 -6.07 1.39 12.47
N ASN A 165 -4.93 1.81 11.93
CA ASN A 165 -4.84 2.65 10.77
C ASN A 165 -3.73 2.17 9.84
N ARG A 166 -4.07 2.09 8.56
CA ARG A 166 -3.27 1.47 7.50
C ARG A 166 -3.54 2.19 6.19
N ASP A 167 -2.88 1.73 5.12
CA ASP A 167 -3.00 2.35 3.80
C ASP A 167 -2.64 3.84 3.83
N VAL A 168 -1.60 4.17 4.62
CA VAL A 168 -1.08 5.53 4.72
C VAL A 168 -0.17 5.81 3.55
N ILE A 169 -0.48 6.85 2.79
CA ILE A 169 0.15 7.16 1.50
C ILE A 169 0.40 8.65 1.44
N LEU A 170 1.65 9.06 1.29
CA LEU A 170 1.98 10.47 1.06
C LEU A 170 1.70 10.87 -0.39
N PHE A 171 1.28 12.11 -0.58
CA PHE A 171 1.36 12.76 -1.89
C PHE A 171 2.83 13.08 -2.23
N PRO A 172 3.21 13.06 -3.52
CA PRO A 172 4.60 13.21 -3.93
C PRO A 172 5.12 14.66 -3.88
N GLU A 173 4.26 15.62 -3.58
CA GLU A 173 4.63 17.03 -3.40
C GLU A 173 3.74 17.69 -2.34
N LYS A 174 4.15 18.86 -1.87
CA LYS A 174 3.31 19.69 -1.00
C LYS A 174 2.19 20.34 -1.81
N ILE A 175 1.01 20.45 -1.22
CA ILE A 175 -0.13 21.15 -1.79
C ILE A 175 -0.48 22.30 -0.85
N ASN A 176 -0.44 23.53 -1.36
CA ASN A 176 -0.60 24.76 -0.56
C ASN A 176 0.36 24.79 0.66
N ASP A 177 1.65 24.50 0.43
CA ASP A 177 2.72 24.44 1.42
C ASP A 177 2.61 23.36 2.52
N GLN A 178 1.57 22.52 2.47
CA GLN A 178 1.35 21.42 3.39
C GLN A 178 1.72 20.07 2.78
N PHE A 179 2.26 19.17 3.60
CA PHE A 179 2.29 17.75 3.28
C PHE A 179 0.87 17.19 3.34
N VAL A 180 0.60 16.20 2.49
CA VAL A 180 -0.72 15.58 2.38
C VAL A 180 -0.56 14.07 2.42
N MET A 181 -1.42 13.40 3.19
CA MET A 181 -1.50 11.94 3.19
C MET A 181 -2.93 11.45 3.00
N LEU A 182 -3.06 10.30 2.35
CA LEU A 182 -4.21 9.43 2.48
C LEU A 182 -3.98 8.52 3.69
N HIS A 183 -5.05 8.16 4.39
CA HIS A 183 -5.01 7.13 5.42
C HIS A 183 -6.36 6.42 5.54
N ARG A 184 -6.38 5.29 6.24
CA ARG A 184 -7.60 4.49 6.41
C ARG A 184 -7.71 3.97 7.83
N SER A 185 -8.46 4.72 8.63
CA SER A 185 -8.85 4.27 9.97
C SER A 185 -9.89 3.15 9.88
N LYS A 186 -9.76 2.14 10.75
CA LYS A 186 -10.82 1.15 11.01
C LYS A 186 -11.83 1.59 12.07
N ARG A 187 -11.59 2.71 12.74
CA ARG A 187 -12.41 3.23 13.85
C ARG A 187 -13.27 4.43 13.47
N LEU A 188 -12.88 5.20 12.46
CA LEU A 188 -13.69 6.28 11.90
C LEU A 188 -14.80 5.72 11.01
N VAL A 189 -15.76 5.01 11.61
CA VAL A 189 -16.92 4.37 10.96
C VAL A 189 -18.17 4.59 11.81
N GLY A 190 -19.31 4.79 11.15
CA GLY A 190 -20.59 5.13 11.79
C GLY A 190 -21.22 6.40 11.19
N GLU A 191 -22.44 6.70 11.63
CA GLU A 191 -23.20 7.86 11.17
C GLU A 191 -22.43 9.18 11.41
N GLU A 192 -21.76 9.31 12.55
CA GLU A 192 -20.95 10.48 12.90
C GLU A 192 -19.80 10.76 11.94
N TYR A 193 -19.28 9.72 11.27
CA TYR A 193 -18.18 9.82 10.30
C TYR A 193 -18.64 9.76 8.84
N GLY A 194 -19.94 9.63 8.59
CA GLY A 194 -20.49 9.61 7.23
C GLY A 194 -20.17 8.37 6.39
N CYS A 195 -19.64 7.28 7.00
CA CYS A 195 -19.31 6.03 6.33
C CYS A 195 -19.59 4.80 7.23
N ALA A 196 -20.27 3.78 6.68
CA ALA A 196 -20.63 2.58 7.45
C ALA A 196 -19.47 1.57 7.58
N HIS A 197 -18.45 1.71 6.74
CA HIS A 197 -17.31 0.83 6.63
C HIS A 197 -16.02 1.64 6.52
N PRO A 198 -14.86 1.04 6.81
CA PRO A 198 -13.58 1.73 6.69
C PRO A 198 -13.42 2.35 5.29
N ALA A 199 -13.12 3.64 5.26
CA ALA A 199 -13.09 4.50 4.10
C ALA A 199 -11.77 5.30 4.02
N ILE A 200 -11.47 5.90 2.87
CA ILE A 200 -10.26 6.71 2.66
C ILE A 200 -10.47 8.10 3.26
N TRP A 201 -9.53 8.53 4.08
CA TRP A 201 -9.44 9.86 4.65
C TRP A 201 -8.20 10.56 4.11
N ILE A 202 -8.25 11.89 4.06
CA ILE A 202 -7.13 12.75 3.65
C ILE A 202 -6.80 13.70 4.80
N ALA A 203 -5.51 13.84 5.11
CA ALA A 203 -5.03 14.67 6.21
C ALA A 203 -3.84 15.53 5.78
N PHE A 204 -3.64 16.65 6.47
CA PHE A 204 -2.61 17.63 6.17
C PHE A 204 -1.63 17.80 7.34
N SER A 205 -0.39 18.18 7.02
CA SER A 205 0.70 18.34 8.00
C SER A 205 1.71 19.39 7.54
N ASP A 206 2.37 20.04 8.49
CA ASP A 206 3.54 20.90 8.24
C ASP A 206 4.89 20.20 8.52
N ASP A 207 4.90 19.04 9.20
CA ASP A 207 6.10 18.38 9.74
C ASP A 207 6.28 16.87 9.39
N LEU A 208 5.30 16.23 8.72
CA LEU A 208 5.20 14.80 8.39
C LEU A 208 4.97 13.82 9.56
N LEU A 209 5.02 14.27 10.81
CA LEU A 209 4.85 13.42 12.00
C LEU A 209 3.56 13.73 12.78
N THR A 210 3.05 14.94 12.63
CA THR A 210 1.84 15.45 13.26
C THR A 210 0.85 15.84 12.16
N TRP A 211 -0.32 15.22 12.19
CA TRP A 211 -1.35 15.38 11.17
C TRP A 211 -2.63 15.91 11.82
N ASP A 212 -3.41 16.66 11.06
CA ASP A 212 -4.77 17.03 11.49
C ASP A 212 -5.71 15.82 11.57
N ASP A 213 -6.96 16.05 11.98
CA ASP A 213 -7.96 14.99 12.14
C ASP A 213 -8.40 14.36 10.80
N GLY A 214 -8.02 14.97 9.68
CA GLY A 214 -8.38 14.55 8.34
C GLY A 214 -9.85 14.79 7.97
N VAL A 215 -10.15 14.55 6.70
CA VAL A 215 -11.47 14.67 6.08
C VAL A 215 -11.80 13.36 5.36
N LEU A 216 -13.05 12.92 5.44
CA LEU A 216 -13.52 11.77 4.66
C LEU A 216 -13.40 12.10 3.17
N LEU A 217 -12.53 11.39 2.46
CA LEU A 217 -12.27 11.62 1.03
C LEU A 217 -13.15 10.73 0.15
N LEU A 218 -13.11 9.42 0.38
CA LEU A 218 -13.72 8.45 -0.51
C LEU A 218 -14.23 7.24 0.30
N LYS A 219 -15.54 6.98 0.18
CA LYS A 219 -16.23 5.84 0.79
C LYS A 219 -16.79 4.89 -0.26
N ASN A 220 -17.30 3.76 0.19
CA ASN A 220 -18.00 2.81 -0.67
C ASN A 220 -19.14 3.48 -1.43
N THR A 221 -19.25 3.17 -2.72
CA THR A 221 -20.32 3.68 -3.61
C THR A 221 -20.82 2.60 -4.56
N PHE A 222 -19.96 1.69 -5.00
CA PHE A 222 -20.31 0.63 -5.95
C PHE A 222 -20.42 -0.73 -5.25
N ASP A 223 -21.17 -1.67 -5.85
CA ASP A 223 -21.48 -2.98 -5.24
C ASP A 223 -20.25 -3.85 -4.94
N TRP A 224 -19.12 -3.58 -5.60
CA TRP A 224 -17.85 -4.26 -5.37
C TRP A 224 -17.02 -3.65 -4.22
N GLU A 225 -17.59 -2.69 -3.48
CA GLU A 225 -16.94 -1.91 -2.44
C GLU A 225 -17.66 -2.04 -1.10
N ARG A 226 -17.37 -3.06 -0.30
CA ARG A 226 -17.73 -3.06 1.12
C ARG A 226 -16.86 -2.08 1.89
N LYS A 227 -15.53 -2.16 1.70
CA LYS A 227 -14.54 -1.25 2.31
C LYS A 227 -13.56 -0.79 1.23
N VAL A 228 -13.02 0.41 1.40
CA VAL A 228 -12.05 1.02 0.46
C VAL A 228 -10.79 1.47 1.21
N GLY A 229 -9.67 1.55 0.50
CA GLY A 229 -8.39 2.03 1.02
C GLY A 229 -7.51 2.55 -0.10
N GLY A 230 -6.61 3.49 0.21
CA GLY A 230 -5.63 3.95 -0.76
C GLY A 230 -4.74 2.80 -1.26
N ALA A 231 -4.35 2.82 -2.52
CA ALA A 231 -3.48 1.79 -3.08
C ALA A 231 -2.04 2.29 -3.19
N THR A 232 -1.81 3.25 -4.09
CA THR A 232 -0.50 3.77 -4.49
C THR A 232 -0.41 5.29 -4.27
N PRO A 233 0.81 5.87 -4.23
CA PRO A 233 0.98 7.31 -4.30
C PRO A 233 0.19 7.94 -5.48
N PRO A 234 -0.56 9.02 -5.25
CA PRO A 234 -1.24 9.73 -6.32
C PRO A 234 -0.24 10.27 -7.36
N ILE A 235 -0.58 10.14 -8.63
CA ILE A 235 0.23 10.66 -9.73
C ILE A 235 -0.32 12.04 -10.12
N ARG A 236 0.55 13.05 -10.14
CA ARG A 236 0.18 14.38 -10.65
C ARG A 236 -0.02 14.30 -12.16
N THR A 237 -1.15 14.82 -12.64
CA THR A 237 -1.43 14.97 -14.08
C THR A 237 -1.99 16.36 -14.34
N GLU A 238 -2.08 16.77 -15.60
CA GLU A 238 -2.74 18.03 -15.97
C GLU A 238 -4.24 18.06 -15.62
N ALA A 239 -4.86 16.89 -15.50
CA ALA A 239 -6.30 16.77 -15.20
C ALA A 239 -6.59 16.78 -13.69
N GLY A 240 -5.60 16.50 -12.84
CA GLY A 240 -5.81 16.19 -11.43
C GLY A 240 -4.78 15.22 -10.86
N TRP A 241 -4.95 14.87 -9.59
CA TRP A 241 -4.26 13.76 -8.96
C TRP A 241 -4.94 12.44 -9.34
N LEU A 242 -4.27 11.62 -10.15
CA LEU A 242 -4.73 10.27 -10.46
C LEU A 242 -4.45 9.37 -9.26
N MET A 243 -5.51 8.93 -8.58
CA MET A 243 -5.44 8.11 -7.38
C MET A 243 -5.99 6.71 -7.67
N LEU A 244 -5.14 5.71 -7.52
CA LEU A 244 -5.58 4.31 -7.45
C LEU A 244 -6.00 3.97 -6.02
N TYR A 245 -7.09 3.24 -5.89
CA TYR A 245 -7.57 2.74 -4.61
C TYR A 245 -7.94 1.26 -4.73
N HIS A 246 -7.83 0.52 -3.63
CA HIS A 246 -8.35 -0.83 -3.57
C HIS A 246 -9.72 -0.83 -2.89
N ALA A 247 -10.56 -1.78 -3.26
CA ALA A 247 -11.78 -2.09 -2.54
C ALA A 247 -11.93 -3.60 -2.35
N VAL A 248 -12.75 -3.96 -1.37
CA VAL A 248 -13.06 -5.36 -1.06
C VAL A 248 -14.55 -5.51 -1.00
N ASP A 249 -15.11 -6.50 -1.68
CA ASP A 249 -16.55 -6.81 -1.61
C ASP A 249 -16.90 -7.66 -0.37
N ASP A 250 -18.19 -8.02 -0.24
CA ASP A 250 -18.66 -8.87 0.84
C ASP A 250 -18.13 -10.32 0.79
N ALA A 251 -17.70 -10.78 -0.39
CA ALA A 251 -17.06 -12.08 -0.58
C ALA A 251 -15.56 -12.06 -0.26
N GLY A 252 -14.99 -10.89 0.05
CA GLY A 252 -13.57 -10.74 0.37
C GLY A 252 -12.66 -10.57 -0.85
N VAL A 253 -13.21 -10.34 -2.05
CA VAL A 253 -12.44 -10.19 -3.28
C VAL A 253 -11.88 -8.78 -3.36
N TYR A 254 -10.55 -8.66 -3.46
CA TYR A 254 -9.87 -7.37 -3.62
C TYR A 254 -9.81 -6.96 -5.09
N ARG A 255 -10.19 -5.72 -5.38
CA ARG A 255 -10.17 -5.10 -6.72
C ARG A 255 -9.58 -3.70 -6.66
N THR A 256 -9.19 -3.17 -7.82
CA THR A 256 -8.64 -1.81 -7.94
C THR A 256 -9.60 -0.90 -8.67
N GLY A 257 -9.86 0.26 -8.09
CA GLY A 257 -10.53 1.39 -8.75
C GLY A 257 -9.58 2.57 -8.94
N VAL A 258 -10.12 3.60 -9.59
CA VAL A 258 -9.39 4.82 -9.91
C VAL A 258 -10.31 6.03 -9.84
N CYS A 259 -9.77 7.13 -9.32
CA CYS A 259 -10.42 8.43 -9.36
C CYS A 259 -9.40 9.54 -9.64
N LEU A 260 -9.93 10.72 -9.90
CA LEU A 260 -9.19 11.95 -10.11
C LEU A 260 -9.55 12.91 -8.98
N LEU A 261 -8.54 13.48 -8.31
CA LEU A 261 -8.74 14.52 -7.29
C LEU A 261 -8.29 15.88 -7.83
N ASP A 262 -8.84 16.96 -7.30
CA ASP A 262 -8.46 18.32 -7.68
C ASP A 262 -7.01 18.65 -7.27
N LEU A 263 -6.28 19.36 -8.14
CA LEU A 263 -4.86 19.67 -7.93
C LEU A 263 -4.62 20.63 -6.77
N GLN A 264 -5.51 21.61 -6.57
CA GLN A 264 -5.37 22.66 -5.57
C GLN A 264 -6.06 22.28 -4.27
N ASN A 265 -7.15 21.50 -4.35
CA ASN A 265 -7.89 21.00 -3.22
C ASN A 265 -8.13 19.48 -3.33
N PRO A 266 -7.15 18.66 -2.91
CA PRO A 266 -7.21 17.20 -3.07
C PRO A 266 -8.29 16.52 -2.22
N THR A 267 -9.05 17.28 -1.42
CA THR A 267 -10.25 16.79 -0.74
C THR A 267 -11.44 16.59 -1.69
N GLN A 268 -11.36 17.14 -2.91
CA GLN A 268 -12.41 17.03 -3.92
C GLN A 268 -12.13 15.92 -4.92
N VAL A 269 -13.03 14.94 -4.99
CA VAL A 269 -13.04 13.91 -6.03
C VAL A 269 -13.73 14.48 -7.27
N LEU A 270 -12.99 14.69 -8.36
CA LEU A 270 -13.47 15.26 -9.62
C LEU A 270 -14.24 14.24 -10.47
N SER A 271 -13.73 13.01 -10.51
CA SER A 271 -14.31 11.91 -11.30
C SER A 271 -13.84 10.56 -10.77
N ARG A 272 -14.64 9.51 -10.93
CA ARG A 272 -14.32 8.15 -10.48
C ARG A 272 -14.95 7.16 -11.45
N LEU A 273 -14.20 6.13 -11.86
CA LEU A 273 -14.77 5.09 -12.72
C LEU A 273 -15.69 4.16 -11.89
N PRO A 274 -16.87 3.78 -12.41
CA PRO A 274 -17.80 2.91 -11.68
C PRO A 274 -17.36 1.44 -11.62
N GLU A 275 -16.62 1.01 -12.63
CA GLU A 275 -16.11 -0.36 -12.75
C GLU A 275 -14.66 -0.43 -12.27
N PRO A 276 -14.24 -1.55 -11.66
CA PRO A 276 -12.85 -1.78 -11.30
C PRO A 276 -11.97 -1.88 -12.55
N ILE A 277 -10.75 -1.34 -12.48
CA ILE A 277 -9.77 -1.40 -13.57
C ILE A 277 -8.82 -2.60 -13.48
N LEU A 278 -8.83 -3.31 -12.35
CA LEU A 278 -8.10 -4.56 -12.15
C LEU A 278 -8.85 -5.45 -11.15
N VAL A 279 -9.13 -6.69 -11.57
CA VAL A 279 -9.81 -7.73 -10.79
C VAL A 279 -9.03 -9.02 -10.91
N PRO A 280 -8.99 -9.90 -9.89
CA PRO A 280 -8.25 -11.16 -9.96
C PRO A 280 -8.85 -12.09 -11.02
N GLN A 281 -8.04 -12.50 -12.00
CA GLN A 281 -8.41 -13.36 -13.12
C GLN A 281 -7.42 -14.52 -13.27
N GLU A 282 -6.13 -14.24 -13.12
CA GLU A 282 -5.09 -15.25 -13.30
C GLU A 282 -4.96 -16.19 -12.10
N ALA A 283 -4.47 -17.41 -12.33
CA ALA A 283 -4.33 -18.40 -11.25
C ALA A 283 -3.48 -17.86 -10.09
N PHE A 284 -2.38 -17.15 -10.38
CA PHE A 284 -1.51 -16.57 -9.35
C PHE A 284 -2.15 -15.41 -8.57
N GLU A 285 -3.27 -14.85 -9.03
CA GLU A 285 -4.05 -13.80 -8.37
C GLU A 285 -5.20 -14.39 -7.54
N ARG A 286 -5.63 -15.60 -7.88
CA ARG A 286 -6.74 -16.31 -7.24
C ARG A 286 -6.26 -17.29 -6.18
N ASP A 287 -5.09 -17.88 -6.37
CA ASP A 287 -4.54 -18.96 -5.56
C ASP A 287 -3.27 -18.51 -4.81
N GLY A 288 -3.36 -18.38 -3.49
CA GLY A 288 -2.24 -17.98 -2.64
C GLY A 288 -2.56 -18.04 -1.16
N LEU A 289 -1.81 -17.28 -0.36
CA LEU A 289 -2.06 -17.20 1.09
C LEU A 289 -3.38 -16.48 1.36
N TYR A 290 -3.70 -15.47 0.55
CA TYR A 290 -5.01 -14.80 0.55
C TYR A 290 -5.58 -14.85 -0.86
N GLY A 291 -6.53 -15.73 -1.12
CA GLY A 291 -7.09 -15.92 -2.46
C GLY A 291 -7.91 -14.72 -2.94
N GLN A 292 -8.15 -14.67 -4.26
CA GLN A 292 -8.99 -13.66 -4.92
C GLN A 292 -8.52 -12.21 -4.64
N CYS A 293 -7.23 -11.94 -4.79
CA CYS A 293 -6.66 -10.67 -4.38
C CYS A 293 -5.64 -10.09 -5.37
N VAL A 294 -5.91 -8.86 -5.81
CA VAL A 294 -4.97 -7.94 -6.46
C VAL A 294 -4.85 -6.68 -5.61
N PHE A 295 -3.63 -6.32 -5.20
CA PHE A 295 -3.37 -5.24 -4.25
C PHE A 295 -2.24 -4.32 -4.73
N PRO A 296 -2.54 -3.28 -5.53
CA PRO A 296 -1.53 -2.33 -5.98
C PRO A 296 -0.95 -1.50 -4.84
N THR A 297 0.36 -1.31 -4.86
CA THR A 297 1.10 -0.50 -3.86
C THR A 297 2.20 0.36 -4.48
N GLY A 298 2.56 0.08 -5.73
CA GLY A 298 3.53 0.85 -6.50
C GLY A 298 3.00 1.17 -7.89
N ASN A 299 3.09 2.44 -8.27
CA ASN A 299 2.80 2.90 -9.63
C ASN A 299 3.88 3.90 -10.08
N VAL A 300 4.22 3.87 -11.36
CA VAL A 300 5.11 4.85 -11.98
C VAL A 300 4.68 5.11 -13.42
N VAL A 301 4.97 6.29 -13.92
CA VAL A 301 4.73 6.64 -15.33
C VAL A 301 6.06 6.75 -16.04
N VAL A 302 6.20 6.03 -17.16
CA VAL A 302 7.36 6.12 -18.05
C VAL A 302 6.87 6.43 -19.45
N GLY A 303 7.15 7.63 -19.94
CA GLY A 303 6.52 8.14 -21.15
C GLY A 303 5.00 8.29 -20.94
N ASP A 304 4.21 7.62 -21.78
CA ASP A 304 2.74 7.58 -21.65
C ASP A 304 2.24 6.26 -21.02
N THR A 305 3.14 5.38 -20.60
CA THR A 305 2.76 4.09 -19.99
C THR A 305 2.72 4.21 -18.48
N LEU A 306 1.55 3.92 -17.90
CA LEU A 306 1.37 3.72 -16.47
C LEU A 306 1.71 2.27 -16.13
N TYR A 307 2.72 2.08 -15.28
CA TYR A 307 3.05 0.79 -14.68
C TYR A 307 2.37 0.68 -13.32
N VAL A 308 1.64 -0.41 -13.08
CA VAL A 308 0.97 -0.71 -11.81
C VAL A 308 1.47 -2.05 -11.30
N TYR A 309 2.24 -2.01 -10.22
CA TYR A 309 2.77 -3.20 -9.54
C TYR A 309 1.88 -3.55 -8.36
N TYR A 310 1.49 -4.82 -8.28
CA TYR A 310 0.49 -5.28 -7.31
C TYR A 310 0.89 -6.60 -6.68
N GLY A 311 0.57 -6.76 -5.39
CA GLY A 311 0.57 -8.07 -4.77
C GLY A 311 -0.56 -8.92 -5.34
N ALA A 312 -0.25 -10.17 -5.63
CA ALA A 312 -1.19 -11.16 -6.14
C ALA A 312 -1.28 -12.32 -5.15
N ALA A 313 -2.49 -12.53 -4.65
CA ALA A 313 -2.86 -13.54 -3.65
C ALA A 313 -1.94 -13.63 -2.40
N ASP A 314 -1.37 -12.50 -1.98
CA ASP A 314 -0.36 -12.40 -0.91
C ASP A 314 0.85 -13.35 -1.10
N LYS A 315 1.24 -13.60 -2.36
CA LYS A 315 2.28 -14.60 -2.67
C LYS A 315 3.37 -14.10 -3.61
N CYS A 316 2.99 -13.36 -4.64
CA CYS A 316 3.90 -12.86 -5.68
C CYS A 316 3.51 -11.44 -6.11
N ILE A 317 4.31 -10.86 -6.99
CA ILE A 317 4.09 -9.53 -7.55
C ILE A 317 3.74 -9.64 -9.03
N GLY A 318 2.61 -9.06 -9.42
CA GLY A 318 2.24 -8.85 -10.81
C GLY A 318 2.49 -7.42 -11.27
N LEU A 319 2.52 -7.24 -12.59
CA LEU A 319 2.55 -5.97 -13.30
C LEU A 319 1.37 -5.89 -14.26
N ALA A 320 0.64 -4.78 -14.21
CA ALA A 320 -0.33 -4.40 -15.22
C ALA A 320 -0.05 -2.99 -15.71
N THR A 321 -0.35 -2.72 -16.98
CA THR A 321 -0.03 -1.46 -17.65
C THR A 321 -1.22 -0.91 -18.44
N CYS A 322 -1.23 0.39 -18.67
CA CYS A 322 -2.08 1.03 -19.67
C CYS A 322 -1.42 2.30 -20.19
N GLN A 323 -1.98 2.89 -21.25
CA GLN A 323 -1.68 4.27 -21.61
C GLN A 323 -2.39 5.21 -20.62
N ILE A 324 -1.63 6.08 -19.96
CA ILE A 324 -2.21 7.01 -18.97
C ILE A 324 -3.13 8.03 -19.64
N SER A 325 -2.82 8.44 -20.87
CA SER A 325 -3.67 9.28 -21.70
C SER A 325 -5.10 8.72 -21.86
N ASP A 326 -5.23 7.43 -22.25
CA ASP A 326 -6.52 6.75 -22.40
C ASP A 326 -7.28 6.66 -21.06
N LEU A 327 -6.56 6.39 -19.96
CA LEU A 327 -7.16 6.33 -18.62
C LEU A 327 -7.71 7.69 -18.18
N LEU A 328 -6.97 8.77 -18.45
CA LEU A 328 -7.41 10.13 -18.14
C LEU A 328 -8.59 10.56 -19.01
N GLU A 329 -8.63 10.15 -20.28
CA GLU A 329 -9.79 10.38 -21.14
C GLU A 329 -11.04 9.65 -20.61
N ALA A 330 -10.90 8.39 -20.20
CA ALA A 330 -12.00 7.62 -19.61
C ALA A 330 -12.56 8.29 -18.34
N LEU A 331 -11.70 8.88 -17.49
CA LEU A 331 -12.11 9.62 -16.29
C LEU A 331 -12.81 10.95 -16.62
N LYS A 332 -12.31 11.71 -17.59
CA LYS A 332 -12.92 12.98 -18.02
C LYS A 332 -14.33 12.78 -18.57
N ASN A 333 -14.57 11.67 -19.27
CA ASN A 333 -15.89 11.32 -19.81
C ASN A 333 -16.92 10.92 -18.73
N GLN A 334 -16.55 10.91 -17.45
CA GLN A 334 -17.46 10.72 -16.31
C GLN A 334 -17.90 12.03 -15.63
N GLN A 335 -17.34 13.19 -16.01
CA GLN A 335 -17.76 14.50 -15.50
C GLN A 335 -19.08 14.96 -16.13
#